data_AF-A0A7R9S076-F1
#
_entry.id   AF-A0A7R9S076-F1
#
_cell.length_a   1.000
_cell.length_b   1.000
_cell.length_c   1.000
_cell.angle_alpha   90.00
_cell.angle_beta   90.00
_cell.angle_gamma   90.00
#
_symmetry.space_group_name_H-M   'P 1'
#
loop_
_entity.id
_entity.type
_entity.pdbx_description
1 polymer ?
#
loop_
_entity_poly.entity_id
_entity_poly.type
_entity_poly.pdbx_seq_one_letter_code
_entity_poly.pdbx_strand_id
1 'polypeptide(L)' 'VRRIFTRGDGQKMSSLSLILTFNASSLPDSVKCVYLNLPMRQYIPNPLRCFPCQKFGHSSQNCKNENIICGI' A
#
# COMPACT_ATOMS: atom_id res chain seq x y z
N VAL A 1 6.11 8.51 -10.38
CA VAL A 1 6.72 7.34 -9.70
C VAL A 1 6.60 7.52 -8.20
N ARG A 2 6.12 6.51 -7.45
CA ARG A 2 5.97 6.60 -5.99
C ARG A 2 6.74 5.47 -5.31
N ARG A 3 7.49 5.74 -4.25
CA ARG A 3 8.20 4.70 -3.48
C ARG A 3 7.30 4.12 -2.39
N ILE A 4 7.41 2.82 -2.15
CA ILE A 4 6.74 2.17 -1.02
C ILE A 4 7.59 2.36 0.24
N PHE A 5 6.93 2.70 1.34
CA PHE A 5 7.56 2.78 2.65
C PHE A 5 6.96 1.72 3.55
N THR A 6 7.82 0.98 4.24
CA THR A 6 7.42 0.01 5.26
C THR A 6 7.66 0.63 6.63
N ARG A 7 6.83 0.29 7.61
CA ARG A 7 7.05 0.69 9.01
C ARG A 7 7.65 -0.50 9.76
N GLY A 8 8.85 -0.34 10.29
CA GLY A 8 9.53 -1.29 11.18
C GLY A 8 10.14 -0.51 12.34
N ASP A 9 10.07 -1.03 13.56
CA ASP A 9 10.61 -0.41 14.79
C ASP A 9 10.19 1.06 15.00
N GLY A 10 8.94 1.38 14.63
CA GLY A 10 8.39 2.74 14.74
C GLY A 10 8.89 3.73 13.69
N GLN A 11 9.82 3.34 12.80
CA GLN A 11 10.40 4.20 11.77
C GLN A 11 9.88 3.88 10.37
N LYS A 12 9.77 4.92 9.52
CA LYS A 12 9.45 4.74 8.09
C LYS A 12 10.72 4.38 7.34
N MET A 13 10.85 3.12 6.95
CA MET A 13 11.95 2.64 6.12
C MET A 13 11.54 2.67 4.65
N SER A 14 12.39 3.23 3.80
CA SER A 14 12.21 3.14 2.35
C SER A 14 12.43 1.71 1.88
N SER A 15 11.47 1.13 1.18
CA SER A 15 11.71 -0.15 0.51
C SER A 15 12.35 0.08 -0.86
N LEU A 16 12.97 -0.98 -1.39
CA LEU A 16 13.50 -0.99 -2.76
C LEU A 16 12.38 -0.99 -3.82
N SER A 17 11.12 -1.22 -3.41
CA SER A 17 9.99 -1.35 -4.32
C SER A 17 9.41 0.01 -4.72
N LEU A 18 9.13 0.14 -6.02
CA LEU A 18 8.53 1.33 -6.62
C LEU A 18 7.15 1.00 -7.20
N ILE A 19 6.23 1.95 -7.09
CA ILE A 19 4.94 1.94 -7.77
C ILE A 19 5.08 2.80 -9.02
N LEU A 20 4.89 2.17 -10.17
CA LEU A 20 4.78 2.81 -11.47
C LEU A 20 3.30 2.92 -11.83
N THR A 21 2.90 4.06 -12.38
CA THR A 21 1.54 4.29 -12.88
C THR A 21 1.66 4.48 -14.38
N PHE A 22 0.95 3.65 -15.13
CA PHE A 22 0.95 3.65 -16.60
C PHE A 22 -0.33 4.30 -17.11
N ASN A 23 -0.24 5.02 -18.22
CA ASN A 23 -1.41 5.48 -18.96
C ASN A 23 -1.86 4.41 -19.97
N ALA A 24 -2.06 3.19 -19.49
CA ALA A 24 -2.47 2.03 -20.27
C ALA A 24 -3.63 1.33 -19.57
N SER A 25 -4.51 0.68 -20.34
CA SER A 25 -5.67 -0.04 -19.83
C SER A 25 -5.31 -1.37 -19.16
N SER A 26 -4.19 -1.98 -19.56
CA SER A 26 -3.68 -3.24 -19.00
C SER A 26 -2.30 -3.06 -18.37
N LEU A 27 -1.99 -3.92 -17.40
CA LEU A 27 -0.66 -3.99 -16.79
C LEU A 27 0.30 -4.71 -17.76
N PRO A 28 1.46 -4.13 -18.10
CA PRO A 28 2.47 -4.84 -18.88
C PRO A 28 3.10 -5.97 -18.05
N ASP A 29 3.46 -7.07 -18.70
CA ASP A 29 4.10 -8.22 -18.02
C ASP A 29 5.50 -7.89 -17.49
N SER A 30 6.23 -7.01 -18.19
CA SER A 30 7.57 -6.58 -17.79
C SER A 30 7.90 -5.18 -18.30
N VAL A 31 8.84 -4.52 -17.62
CA VAL A 31 9.37 -3.21 -17.99
C VAL A 31 10.88 -3.33 -18.18
N LYS A 32 11.37 -2.86 -19.34
CA LYS A 32 12.80 -2.77 -19.61
C LYS A 32 13.35 -1.51 -18.95
N CYS A 33 14.25 -1.69 -18.00
CA CYS A 33 15.01 -0.62 -17.34
C CYS A 33 16.47 -0.76 -17.75
N VAL A 34 16.92 0.10 -18.66
CA VAL A 34 18.27 0.02 -19.26
C VAL A 34 18.46 -1.35 -19.93
N TYR A 35 19.30 -2.22 -19.37
CA TYR A 35 19.59 -3.58 -19.85
C TYR A 35 18.85 -4.67 -19.06
N LEU A 36 18.02 -4.31 -18.08
CA LEU A 36 17.27 -5.25 -17.24
C LEU A 36 15.83 -5.36 -17.70
N ASN A 37 15.29 -6.58 -17.68
CA ASN A 37 13.85 -6.80 -17.83
C ASN A 37 13.24 -7.12 -16.46
N LEU A 38 12.41 -6.21 -15.94
CA LEU A 38 11.82 -6.34 -14.61
C LEU A 38 10.38 -6.85 -14.74
N PRO A 39 10.04 -8.02 -14.17
CA PRO A 39 8.67 -8.50 -14.16
C PRO A 39 7.81 -7.59 -13.29
N MET A 40 6.60 -7.28 -13.78
CA MET A 40 5.67 -6.42 -13.07
C MET A 40 4.64 -7.21 -12.29
N ARG A 41 4.15 -6.60 -11.20
CA ARG A 41 3.04 -7.11 -10.41
C ARG A 41 2.07 -5.97 -10.12
N GLN A 42 0.78 -6.28 -10.17
CA GLN A 42 -0.25 -5.31 -9.82
C GLN A 42 -0.06 -4.87 -8.36
N TYR A 43 -0.08 -3.56 -8.14
CA TYR A 43 -0.04 -3.02 -6.79
C TYR A 43 -1.40 -3.17 -6.12
N ILE A 44 -1.46 -3.97 -5.07
CA ILE A 44 -2.63 -4.11 -4.20
C ILE A 44 -2.33 -3.31 -2.91
N PRO A 45 -3.01 -2.17 -2.68
CA PRO A 45 -2.80 -1.41 -1.45
C PRO A 45 -3.28 -2.19 -0.23
N ASN A 46 -2.64 -1.97 0.92
CA ASN A 46 -3.12 -2.54 2.18
C ASN A 46 -4.55 -2.02 2.45
N PRO A 47 -5.47 -2.90 2.86
CA PRO A 47 -6.84 -2.49 3.14
C PRO A 47 -6.85 -1.44 4.25
N LEU A 48 -7.72 -0.45 4.08
CA LEU A 48 -7.87 0.62 5.06
C LEU A 48 -8.41 0.02 6.36
N ARG A 49 -7.59 0.03 7.41
CA ARG A 49 -7.95 -0.44 8.75
C ARG A 49 -8.24 0.76 9.64
N CYS A 50 -9.40 0.76 10.27
CA CYS A 50 -9.77 1.72 11.29
C CYS A 50 -9.15 1.28 12.62
N PHE A 51 -8.21 2.06 13.17
CA PHE A 51 -7.56 1.72 14.45
C PHE A 51 -8.49 1.79 15.68
N PRO A 52 -9.45 2.72 15.77
CA PRO A 52 -10.43 2.72 16.87
C PRO A 52 -11.25 1.44 16.99
N CYS A 53 -11.78 0.89 15.89
CA CYS A 53 -12.68 -0.27 15.94
C CYS A 53 -12.09 -1.56 15.36
N GLN A 54 -10.86 -1.50 14.85
CA GLN A 54 -10.10 -2.60 14.22
C GLN A 54 -10.78 -3.24 12.99
N LYS A 55 -11.85 -2.63 12.45
CA LYS A 55 -12.53 -3.10 11.22
C LYS A 55 -11.91 -2.48 9.96
N PHE A 56 -12.00 -3.20 8.85
CA PHE A 56 -11.56 -2.72 7.54
C PHE A 56 -12.67 -1.92 6.82
N GLY A 57 -12.27 -1.10 5.85
CA GLY A 57 -13.18 -0.43 4.90
C GLY A 57 -13.55 1.01 5.23
N HIS A 58 -13.05 1.59 6.33
CA HIS A 58 -13.28 3.00 6.64
C HIS A 58 -12.11 3.63 7.40
N SER A 59 -11.99 4.95 7.31
CA SER A 59 -11.03 5.74 8.08
C SER A 59 -11.52 5.96 9.51
N SER A 60 -10.61 6.21 10.44
CA SER A 60 -10.93 6.58 11.82
C SER A 60 -11.87 7.78 11.92
N GLN A 61 -11.77 8.75 11.00
CA GLN A 61 -12.65 9.92 10.96
C GLN A 61 -14.10 9.57 10.63
N ASN A 62 -14.32 8.48 9.90
CA ASN A 62 -15.65 8.04 9.45
C ASN A 62 -16.13 6.83 10.26
N CYS A 63 -15.53 6.59 11.42
CA CYS A 63 -15.88 5.49 12.29
C CYS A 63 -17.21 5.78 13.00
N LYS A 64 -18.14 4.82 12.93
CA LYS A 64 -19.42 4.88 13.65
C LYS A 64 -19.36 4.27 15.05
N ASN A 65 -18.27 3.58 15.39
CA ASN A 65 -18.08 3.06 16.74
C ASN A 65 -17.57 4.18 17.64
N GLU A 66 -18.30 4.44 18.71
CA GLU A 66 -17.90 5.39 19.76
C GLU A 66 -16.85 4.79 20.70
N ASN A 67 -16.85 3.46 20.84
CA ASN A 67 -15.93 2.74 21.72
C ASN A 67 -14.64 2.34 20.99
N ILE A 68 -13.51 2.71 21.59
CA ILE A 68 -12.18 2.25 21.19
C ILE A 68 -12.05 0.78 21.61
N ILE A 69 -11.77 -0.08 20.65
CA ILE A 69 -11.52 -1.50 20.88
C ILE A 69 -10.00 -1.71 20.86
N CYS A 70 -9.46 -2.14 21.98
CA CYS A 70 -8.11 -2.69 22.02
C CYS A 70 -8.14 -4.06 21.32
N GLY A 71 -7.79 -4.09 20.03
CA GLY A 71 -7.54 -5.35 19.31
C GLY A 71 -6.03 -5.59 19.22
N ILE A 72 -5.66 -6.88 19.31
CA ILE A 72 -4.33 -7.52 19.23
C ILE A 72 -3.14 -6.56 19.38
#